data_AF-A0A7V1GI55-F1
#
_entry.id   AF-A0A7V1GI55-F1
#
_cell.length_a   1.000
_cell.length_b   1.000
_cell.length_c   1.000
_cell.angle_alpha   90.00
_cell.angle_beta   90.00
_cell.angle_gamma   90.00
#
_symmetry.space_group_name_H-M   'P 1'
#
loop_
_entity.id
_entity.type
_entity.pdbx_description
1 polymer ?
#
loop_
_entity_poly.entity_id
_entity_poly.type
_entity_poly.pdbx_seq_one_letter_code
_entity_poly.pdbx_strand_id
1 'polypeptide(L)'
;MRFKEMASKLSQWLEESKEIVISSRVRLARTLADFPFTHWAKKKELSKVVEEVLKVAKGSSYLKNALIINLKELDDIDRQFLMERHLISREHALG
;
A
#
# COMPACT_ATOMS: atom_id res chain seq x y z
N MET A 1 1.37 1.10 18.04
CA MET A 1 0.32 0.62 17.13
C MET A 1 -0.42 1.79 16.52
N ARG A 2 0.08 2.25 15.37
CA ARG A 2 -0.56 3.29 14.54
C ARG A 2 -1.92 2.81 13.98
N PHE A 3 -2.19 1.50 14.02
CA PHE A 3 -3.35 0.86 13.41
C PHE A 3 -4.35 0.21 14.39
N LYS A 4 -4.46 0.69 15.64
CA LYS A 4 -5.35 0.10 16.67
C LYS A 4 -6.80 -0.07 16.20
N GLU A 5 -7.35 0.92 15.51
CA GLU A 5 -8.74 0.85 14.99
C GLU A 5 -8.91 -0.19 13.87
N MET A 6 -7.87 -0.44 13.09
CA MET A 6 -7.90 -1.50 12.07
C MET A 6 -7.77 -2.87 12.72
N ALA A 7 -6.99 -2.97 13.81
CA ALA A 7 -6.80 -4.22 14.55
C ALA A 7 -8.07 -4.66 15.27
N SER A 8 -8.92 -3.73 15.71
CA SER A 8 -10.20 -4.05 16.36
C SER A 8 -11.31 -4.48 15.40
N LYS A 9 -11.04 -4.54 14.09
CA LYS A 9 -12.01 -4.95 13.06
C LYS A 9 -11.44 -6.06 12.18
N LEU A 10 -12.28 -7.04 11.82
CA LEU A 10 -11.94 -7.99 10.76
C LEU A 10 -11.59 -7.24 9.46
N SER A 11 -10.65 -7.79 8.69
CA SER A 11 -10.37 -7.21 7.38
C SER A 11 -11.56 -7.47 6.47
N GLN A 12 -11.95 -6.50 5.65
CA GLN A 12 -13.05 -6.66 4.69
C GLN A 12 -12.84 -7.85 3.73
N TRP A 13 -11.59 -8.30 3.54
CA TRP A 13 -11.25 -9.49 2.75
C TRP A 13 -11.59 -10.82 3.45
N LEU A 14 -11.94 -10.79 4.73
CA LEU A 14 -12.17 -11.97 5.59
C LEU A 14 -13.61 -11.99 6.16
N GLU A 15 -14.56 -11.26 5.56
CA GLU A 15 -15.97 -11.34 5.98
C GLU A 15 -16.56 -12.74 5.71
N GLU A 16 -17.38 -13.22 6.64
CA GLU A 16 -17.72 -14.64 6.87
C GLU A 16 -18.62 -15.32 5.81
N SER A 17 -18.94 -14.68 4.69
CA SER A 17 -20.09 -15.11 3.86
C SER A 17 -19.76 -15.87 2.58
N LYS A 18 -18.70 -16.70 2.55
CA LYS A 18 -18.37 -17.48 1.34
C LYS A 18 -17.86 -18.88 1.67
N GLU A 19 -18.63 -19.90 1.28
CA GLU A 19 -18.36 -21.32 1.54
C GLU A 19 -17.07 -21.85 0.87
N ILE A 20 -16.54 -21.15 -0.16
CA ILE A 20 -15.37 -21.61 -0.94
C ILE A 20 -14.37 -20.49 -1.24
N VAL A 21 -14.82 -19.30 -1.67
CA VAL A 21 -13.93 -18.20 -2.09
C VAL A 21 -13.84 -17.15 -0.99
N ILE A 22 -12.71 -17.05 -0.29
CA ILE A 22 -12.53 -16.06 0.79
C ILE A 22 -12.51 -14.62 0.24
N SER A 23 -11.72 -14.35 -0.81
CA SER A 23 -11.63 -13.02 -1.43
C SER A 23 -11.18 -13.07 -2.89
N SER A 24 -11.37 -11.96 -3.62
CA SER A 24 -10.90 -11.77 -5.00
C SER A 24 -10.15 -10.45 -5.10
N ARG A 25 -8.95 -10.46 -5.70
CA ARG A 25 -8.06 -9.28 -5.73
C ARG A 25 -7.47 -9.04 -7.11
N VAL A 26 -7.49 -7.79 -7.56
CA VAL A 26 -6.87 -7.33 -8.81
C VAL A 26 -5.71 -6.38 -8.48
N ARG A 27 -4.56 -6.53 -9.15
CA ARG A 27 -3.40 -5.63 -9.02
C ARG A 27 -2.95 -5.16 -10.40
N LEU A 28 -2.74 -3.85 -10.55
CA LEU A 28 -2.24 -3.24 -11.78
C LEU A 28 -0.87 -2.63 -11.51
N ALA A 29 0.19 -3.28 -12.00
CA ALA A 29 1.54 -2.72 -11.96
C ALA A 29 1.73 -1.72 -13.10
N ARG A 30 2.25 -0.52 -12.80
CA ARG A 30 2.54 0.55 -13.76
C ARG A 30 3.86 1.22 -13.42
N THR A 31 4.50 1.78 -14.44
CA THR A 31 5.71 2.58 -14.34
C THR A 31 5.45 3.93 -15.00
N LEU A 32 6.05 5.01 -14.48
CA LEU A 32 5.97 6.34 -15.08
C LEU A 32 7.04 6.47 -16.17
N ALA A 33 6.66 6.97 -17.36
CA ALA A 33 7.51 6.95 -18.56
C ALA A 33 8.84 7.68 -18.39
N ASP A 34 8.84 8.80 -17.67
CA ASP A 34 10.01 9.68 -17.52
C ASP A 34 10.95 9.27 -16.38
N PHE A 35 10.73 8.08 -15.78
CA PHE A 35 11.50 7.59 -14.64
C PHE A 35 12.15 6.23 -14.94
N PRO A 36 13.40 6.00 -14.49
CA PRO A 36 14.00 4.68 -14.54
C PRO A 36 13.16 3.65 -13.76
N PHE A 37 13.30 2.38 -14.12
CA PHE A 37 12.76 1.29 -13.30
C PHE A 37 13.30 1.35 -11.86
N THR A 38 12.50 0.87 -10.90
CA THR A 38 12.78 0.96 -9.46
C THR A 38 14.17 0.47 -9.05
N HIS A 39 14.68 -0.58 -9.71
CA HIS A 39 15.99 -1.16 -9.45
C HIS A 39 17.17 -0.30 -9.94
N TRP A 40 16.93 0.62 -10.86
CA TRP A 40 17.94 1.53 -11.42
C TRP A 40 17.77 2.97 -10.97
N ALA A 41 16.59 3.32 -10.46
CA ALA A 41 16.27 4.66 -10.01
C ALA A 41 17.07 5.04 -8.75
N LYS A 42 17.63 6.25 -8.75
CA LYS A 42 18.29 6.86 -7.59
C LYS A 42 17.23 7.32 -6.59
N LYS A 43 17.64 7.49 -5.32
CA LYS A 43 16.77 7.99 -4.24
C LYS A 43 16.00 9.27 -4.62
N LYS A 44 16.64 10.20 -5.33
CA LYS A 44 16.01 11.45 -5.79
C LYS A 44 14.89 11.20 -6.81
N GLU A 45 15.06 10.23 -7.71
CA GLU A 45 14.05 9.87 -8.70
C GLU A 45 12.87 9.16 -8.03
N LEU A 46 13.13 8.23 -7.11
CA LEU A 46 12.10 7.57 -6.32
C LEU A 46 11.27 8.58 -5.50
N SER A 47 11.92 9.57 -4.88
CA SER A 47 11.21 10.64 -4.16
C SER A 47 10.31 11.46 -5.08
N LYS A 48 10.75 11.78 -6.30
CA LYS A 48 9.94 12.49 -7.29
C LYS A 48 8.73 11.67 -7.75
N VAL A 49 8.89 10.37 -7.99
CA VAL A 49 7.77 9.47 -8.31
C VAL A 49 6.70 9.53 -7.21
N VAL A 50 7.12 9.46 -5.94
CA VAL A 50 6.19 9.57 -4.80
C VAL A 50 5.48 10.92 -4.79
N GLU A 51 6.22 12.01 -5.01
CA GLU A 51 5.65 13.36 -5.07
C GLU A 51 4.59 13.51 -6.17
N GLU A 52 4.89 13.08 -7.40
CA GLU A 52 3.96 13.15 -8.53
C GLU A 52 2.71 12.32 -8.30
N VAL A 53 2.85 11.08 -7.83
CA VAL A 53 1.72 10.18 -7.55
C VAL A 53 0.84 10.77 -6.45
N LEU A 54 1.44 11.27 -5.36
CA LEU A 54 0.66 11.86 -4.26
C LEU A 54 -0.04 13.16 -4.67
N LYS A 55 0.59 13.98 -5.51
CA LYS A 55 -0.02 15.20 -6.05
C LYS A 55 -1.28 14.88 -6.85
N VAL A 56 -1.22 13.91 -7.75
CA VAL A 56 -2.38 13.52 -8.57
C VAL A 56 -3.42 12.77 -7.73
N ALA A 57 -3.01 11.90 -6.82
CA ALA A 57 -3.93 11.16 -5.94
C ALA A 57 -4.79 12.11 -5.08
N LYS A 58 -4.21 13.19 -4.56
CA LYS A 58 -4.94 14.22 -3.81
C LYS A 58 -6.00 14.94 -4.63
N GLY A 59 -5.77 15.11 -5.94
CA GLY A 59 -6.73 15.71 -6.87
C GLY A 59 -7.79 14.73 -7.39
N SER A 60 -7.62 13.42 -7.16
CA SER A 60 -8.52 12.38 -7.67
C SER A 60 -9.80 12.28 -6.84
N SER A 61 -10.94 12.09 -7.50
CA SER A 61 -12.23 11.86 -6.83
C SER A 61 -12.22 10.62 -5.92
N TYR A 62 -11.45 9.60 -6.27
CA TYR A 62 -11.38 8.33 -5.55
C TYR A 62 -10.35 8.32 -4.42
N LEU A 63 -9.23 9.02 -4.58
CA LEU A 63 -8.08 8.93 -3.67
C LEU A 63 -7.84 10.19 -2.82
N LYS A 64 -8.62 11.26 -3.02
CA LYS A 64 -8.47 12.52 -2.26
C LYS A 64 -8.45 12.36 -0.74
N ASN A 65 -9.19 11.38 -0.21
CA ASN A 65 -9.33 11.10 1.21
C ASN A 65 -8.59 9.82 1.64
N ALA A 66 -7.70 9.29 0.80
CA ALA A 66 -6.97 8.06 1.11
C ALA A 66 -5.98 8.29 2.27
N LEU A 67 -5.84 7.27 3.13
CA LEU A 67 -4.80 7.23 4.14
C LEU A 67 -3.45 6.98 3.46
N ILE A 68 -2.51 7.92 3.59
CA ILE A 68 -1.15 7.78 3.09
C ILE A 68 -0.24 7.29 4.20
N ILE A 69 0.45 6.18 3.96
CA ILE A 69 1.33 5.52 4.91
C ILE A 69 2.73 5.45 4.31
N ASN A 70 3.70 6.08 4.96
CA ASN A 70 5.11 5.96 4.61
C ASN A 70 5.71 4.73 5.31
N LEU A 71 6.01 3.68 4.56
CA LEU A 71 6.54 2.42 5.12
C LEU A 71 7.87 2.60 5.86
N LYS A 72 8.67 3.61 5.51
CA LYS A 72 9.95 3.92 6.18
C LYS A 72 9.79 4.43 7.61
N GLU A 73 8.59 4.90 7.96
CA GLU A 73 8.25 5.39 9.30
C GLU A 73 7.56 4.32 10.16
N LEU A 74 7.29 3.14 9.62
CA LEU A 74 6.66 2.05 10.36
C LEU A 74 7.72 1.20 11.05
N ASP A 75 7.40 0.74 12.25
CA ASP A 75 8.12 -0.37 12.87
C ASP A 75 7.78 -1.71 12.20
N ASP A 76 8.56 -2.74 12.50
CA ASP A 76 8.42 -4.04 11.84
C ASP A 76 7.07 -4.72 12.16
N ILE A 77 6.52 -4.48 13.35
CA ILE A 77 5.21 -5.01 13.77
C ILE A 77 4.10 -4.39 12.91
N ASP A 78 4.12 -3.06 12.76
CA ASP A 78 3.15 -2.32 11.96
C ASP A 78 3.26 -2.70 10.46
N ARG A 79 4.47 -2.99 9.92
CA ARG A 79 4.63 -3.53 8.55
C ARG A 79 4.08 -4.94 8.41
N GLN A 80 4.39 -5.83 9.36
CA GLN A 80 3.89 -7.21 9.38
C GLN A 80 2.36 -7.24 9.44
N PHE A 81 1.77 -6.40 10.29
CA PHE A 81 0.32 -6.25 10.40
C PHE A 81 -0.34 -5.90 9.05
N LEU A 82 0.24 -4.96 8.28
CA LEU A 82 -0.28 -4.59 6.96
C LEU A 82 -0.14 -5.73 5.93
N MET A 83 0.93 -6.53 6.03
CA MET A 83 1.14 -7.71 5.17
C MET A 83 0.10 -8.79 5.46
N GLU A 84 -0.14 -9.11 6.73
CA GLU A 84 -1.12 -10.11 7.18
C GLU A 84 -2.56 -9.72 6.79
N ARG A 85 -2.87 -8.42 6.75
CA ARG A 85 -4.13 -7.90 6.19
C ARG A 85 -4.16 -7.81 4.66
N HIS A 86 -3.15 -8.34 3.98
CA HIS A 86 -3.02 -8.38 2.53
C HIS A 86 -3.00 -7.00 1.83
N LEU A 87 -2.68 -5.93 2.57
CA LEU A 87 -2.65 -4.55 2.06
C LEU A 87 -1.33 -4.20 1.35
N ILE A 88 -0.22 -4.81 1.80
CA ILE A 88 1.09 -4.70 1.14
C ILE A 88 1.61 -6.08 0.72
N SER A 89 2.68 -6.10 -0.08
CA SER A 89 3.36 -7.35 -0.44
C SER A 89 4.41 -7.75 0.60
N ARG A 90 4.91 -8.98 0.52
CA ARG A 90 5.96 -9.47 1.43
C ARG A 90 7.25 -8.67 1.29
N GLU A 91 7.61 -8.29 0.07
CA GLU A 91 8.81 -7.51 -0.23
C GLU A 91 8.77 -6.13 0.45
N HIS A 92 7.59 -5.53 0.55
CA HIS A 92 7.38 -4.25 1.24
C HIS A 92 7.37 -4.36 2.77
N ALA A 93 7.21 -5.56 3.33
CA ALA A 93 7.28 -5.79 4.76
C ALA A 93 8.71 -6.06 5.23
N LEU A 94 9.53 -6.68 4.37
CA LEU A 94 10.90 -7.10 4.68
C LEU A 94 11.99 -6.11 4.24
N GLY A 95 11.67 -5.17 3.35
CA GLY A 95 12.57 -4.12 2.86
C GLY A 95 12.50 -2.84 3.67
#